data_AF-A0A350FZW6-F1
#
_entry.id   AF-A0A350FZW6-F1
#
_cell.length_a   1.000
_cell.length_b   1.000
_cell.length_c   1.000
_cell.angle_alpha   90.00
_cell.angle_beta   90.00
_cell.angle_gamma   90.00
#
_symmetry.space_group_name_H-M   'P 1'
#
loop_
_entity.id
_entity.type
_entity.pdbx_description
1 polymer ?
#
loop_
_entity_poly.entity_id
_entity_poly.type
_entity_poly.pdbx_seq_one_letter_code
_entity_poly.pdbx_strand_id
1 'polypeptide(L)'
;RAFGNLILTQAMYIPYALYLDGQVIKVYDQVSHTLAPESDGASSASGTGNLRANPRRDPRWVKIRRPFIVTGGELTLEGLDLVYDDVHKFYEAPFQVKANGGILLIDDFGRQQVRPRDLLNRWIVPLENRVDFLTLHNGRKVEVPFDVLIVFSTNLPPKDLVDEAFLRRLRHKIEIGDPSYEEYREIFKRVAQGKKVEYSDQGLAYLLQEWYIKRNRKLRASHPRDLCDQILDISGYLAVPPTMSREMLDRAAKAYFVDI
;
A
#
# COMPACT_ATOMS: atom_id res chain seq x y z
N ARG A 1 -4.52 -2.78 -0.87
CA ARG A 1 -3.61 -3.88 -0.42
C ARG A 1 -3.49 -5.03 -1.44
N ALA A 2 -4.58 -5.56 -2.02
CA ALA A 2 -4.49 -6.65 -3.02
C ALA A 2 -3.66 -6.30 -4.29
N PHE A 3 -3.78 -5.06 -4.79
CA PHE A 3 -2.97 -4.54 -5.90
C PHE A 3 -1.45 -4.56 -5.59
N GLY A 4 -1.09 -4.22 -4.34
CA GLY A 4 0.30 -4.29 -3.87
C GLY A 4 0.83 -5.72 -3.85
N ASN A 5 0.05 -6.69 -3.37
CA ASN A 5 0.48 -8.10 -3.27
C ASN A 5 0.84 -8.73 -4.63
N LEU A 6 0.19 -8.34 -5.72
CA LEU A 6 0.54 -8.79 -7.07
C LEU A 6 1.93 -8.30 -7.50
N ILE A 7 2.27 -7.05 -7.19
CA ILE A 7 3.57 -6.45 -7.53
C ILE A 7 4.68 -6.93 -6.58
N LEU A 8 4.36 -7.19 -5.32
CA LEU A 8 5.27 -7.77 -4.33
C LEU A 8 5.81 -9.17 -4.71
N THR A 9 5.23 -9.84 -5.71
CA THR A 9 5.75 -11.14 -6.19
C THR A 9 7.04 -11.02 -7.01
N GLN A 10 7.32 -9.85 -7.58
CA GLN A 10 8.52 -9.60 -8.36
C GLN A 10 9.65 -9.13 -7.44
N ALA A 11 10.87 -9.62 -7.68
CA ALA A 11 12.06 -9.16 -6.97
C ALA A 11 12.88 -8.20 -7.83
N MET A 12 13.58 -7.27 -7.19
CA MET A 12 14.52 -6.37 -7.83
C MET A 12 15.70 -6.08 -6.91
N TYR A 13 16.78 -5.52 -7.47
CA TYR A 13 17.89 -5.00 -6.68
C TYR A 13 17.76 -3.49 -6.56
N ILE A 14 17.99 -2.99 -5.34
CA ILE A 14 18.14 -1.56 -5.06
C ILE A 14 19.49 -1.31 -4.38
N PRO A 15 20.08 -0.12 -4.51
CA PRO A 15 21.24 0.24 -3.70
C PRO A 15 20.85 0.29 -2.22
N TYR A 16 21.74 -0.16 -1.33
CA TYR A 16 21.58 0.03 0.11
C TYR A 16 21.57 1.52 0.45
N ALA A 17 22.50 2.26 -0.15
CA ALA A 17 22.64 3.70 -0.03
C ALA A 17 23.25 4.29 -1.30
N LEU A 18 23.05 5.59 -1.51
CA LEU A 18 23.74 6.40 -2.51
C LEU A 18 24.86 7.19 -1.82
N TYR A 19 25.97 7.39 -2.51
CA TYR A 19 27.07 8.23 -2.04
C TYR A 19 27.26 9.41 -2.99
N LEU A 20 27.15 10.62 -2.47
CA LEU A 20 27.21 11.86 -3.22
C LEU A 20 28.02 12.88 -2.43
N ASP A 21 29.18 13.27 -2.96
CA ASP A 21 29.96 14.39 -2.43
C ASP A 21 30.27 14.30 -0.93
N GLY A 22 30.70 13.13 -0.47
CA GLY A 22 30.97 12.91 0.96
C GLY A 22 29.74 12.55 1.80
N GLN A 23 28.53 12.72 1.26
CA GLN A 23 27.28 12.43 1.96
C GLN A 23 26.74 11.04 1.59
N VAL A 24 26.18 10.36 2.58
CA VAL A 24 25.50 9.08 2.41
C VAL A 24 24.00 9.32 2.46
N ILE A 25 23.27 8.84 1.45
CA ILE A 25 21.81 8.81 1.42
C ILE A 25 21.36 7.36 1.55
N LYS A 26 20.78 7.01 2.69
CA LYS A 26 20.24 5.69 2.96
C LYS A 26 18.93 5.49 2.19
N VAL A 27 18.91 4.48 1.33
CA VAL A 27 17.75 4.13 0.50
C VAL A 27 17.03 2.92 1.07
N TYR A 28 17.78 1.84 1.35
CA TYR A 28 17.21 0.65 1.96
C TYR A 28 16.96 0.85 3.46
N ASP A 29 15.78 0.40 3.90
CA ASP A 29 15.41 0.27 5.29
C ASP A 29 14.42 -0.90 5.46
N GLN A 30 14.37 -1.49 6.65
CA GLN A 30 13.55 -2.67 6.95
C GLN A 30 12.05 -2.36 7.11
N VAL A 31 11.68 -1.09 7.26
CA VAL A 31 10.28 -0.66 7.43
C VAL A 31 9.60 -0.57 6.07
N SER A 32 10.30 -0.01 5.08
CA SER A 32 9.82 0.25 3.73
C SER A 32 10.06 -0.93 2.78
N HIS A 33 11.07 -1.77 3.05
CA HIS A 33 11.48 -2.84 2.14
C HIS A 33 11.42 -4.22 2.79
N THR A 34 10.97 -5.20 2.02
CA THR A 34 11.03 -6.61 2.39
C THR A 34 12.07 -7.32 1.52
N LEU A 35 13.01 -8.00 2.15
CA LEU A 35 13.99 -8.82 1.44
C LEU A 35 13.30 -9.90 0.59
N ALA A 36 13.78 -10.07 -0.63
CA ALA A 36 13.36 -11.17 -1.48
C ALA A 36 14.14 -12.44 -1.11
N PRO A 37 13.54 -13.64 -1.29
CA PRO A 37 14.28 -14.88 -1.18
C PRO A 37 15.51 -14.86 -2.08
N GLU A 38 16.63 -15.31 -1.53
CA GLU A 38 17.76 -15.80 -2.30
C GLU A 38 17.22 -16.91 -3.19
N SER A 39 17.19 -16.70 -4.50
CA SER A 39 16.98 -17.81 -5.42
C SER A 39 18.24 -18.68 -5.30
N ASP A 40 18.09 -19.88 -4.75
CA ASP A 40 19.15 -20.89 -4.66
C ASP A 40 19.65 -21.24 -6.08
N GLY A 41 20.55 -20.41 -6.61
CA GLY A 41 21.43 -20.77 -7.73
C GLY A 41 22.54 -21.74 -7.28
N ALA A 42 22.37 -22.41 -6.14
CA ALA A 42 23.32 -23.34 -5.55
C ALA A 42 22.71 -24.75 -5.31
N SER A 43 21.49 -25.04 -5.79
CA SER A 43 20.89 -26.38 -5.72
C SER A 43 21.02 -27.14 -7.04
N SER A 44 22.24 -27.19 -7.59
CA SER A 44 22.68 -28.18 -8.60
C SER A 44 24.20 -28.23 -8.67
N ALA A 45 24.85 -28.71 -7.61
CA ALA A 45 26.25 -29.13 -7.65
C ALA A 45 26.47 -30.39 -6.81
N SER A 46 25.73 -31.45 -7.14
CA SER A 46 26.15 -32.83 -6.84
C SER A 46 27.22 -33.24 -7.87
N GLY A 47 28.40 -32.62 -7.77
CA GLY A 47 29.51 -32.90 -8.67
C GLY A 47 30.82 -32.50 -8.00
N THR A 48 31.59 -33.50 -7.58
CA THR A 48 32.95 -33.35 -7.08
C THR A 48 33.85 -32.84 -8.21
N GLY A 49 33.99 -31.53 -8.34
CA GLY A 49 34.91 -30.95 -9.31
C GLY A 49 34.58 -29.51 -9.65
N ASN A 50 35.56 -28.63 -9.39
CA ASN A 50 35.67 -27.23 -9.78
C ASN A 50 35.10 -26.22 -8.78
N LEU A 51 36.05 -25.46 -8.19
CA LEU A 51 35.89 -24.16 -7.54
C LEU A 51 35.13 -23.21 -8.47
N ARG A 52 33.80 -23.31 -8.52
CA ARG A 52 32.97 -22.28 -9.13
C ARG A 52 32.99 -21.11 -8.16
N ALA A 53 33.70 -20.05 -8.55
CA ALA A 53 33.59 -18.74 -7.94
C ALA A 53 32.10 -18.41 -7.87
N ASN A 54 31.50 -18.56 -6.70
CA ASN A 54 30.19 -17.99 -6.42
C ASN A 54 30.38 -16.49 -6.73
N PRO A 55 29.71 -15.91 -7.73
CA PRO A 55 29.90 -14.50 -8.03
C PRO A 55 29.52 -13.76 -6.76
N ARG A 56 30.52 -13.25 -6.02
CA ARG A 56 30.32 -12.51 -4.78
C ARG A 56 29.40 -11.36 -5.15
N ARG A 57 28.14 -11.46 -4.72
CA ARG A 57 27.16 -10.40 -4.96
C ARG A 57 27.70 -9.13 -4.33
N ASP A 58 27.62 -8.03 -5.07
CA ASP A 58 28.05 -6.73 -4.59
C ASP A 58 27.21 -6.36 -3.35
N PRO A 59 27.83 -6.24 -2.16
CA PRO A 59 27.10 -6.00 -0.92
C PRO A 59 26.40 -4.63 -0.89
N ARG A 60 26.72 -3.73 -1.83
CA ARG A 60 26.05 -2.43 -1.97
C ARG A 60 24.64 -2.55 -2.54
N TRP A 61 24.28 -3.71 -3.11
CA TRP A 61 22.96 -3.96 -3.68
C TRP A 61 22.18 -4.95 -2.83
N VAL A 62 20.93 -4.60 -2.54
CA VAL A 62 20.01 -5.41 -1.73
C VAL A 62 18.90 -5.95 -2.62
N LYS A 63 18.68 -7.27 -2.57
CA LYS A 63 17.57 -7.91 -3.28
C LYS A 63 16.29 -7.80 -2.45
N ILE A 64 15.30 -7.09 -2.97
CA ILE A 64 14.02 -6.86 -2.30
C ILE A 64 12.86 -7.36 -3.16
N ARG A 65 11.70 -7.59 -2.54
CA ARG A 65 10.44 -7.57 -3.28
C ARG A 65 10.21 -6.15 -3.80
N ARG A 66 9.66 -6.00 -5.01
CA ARG A 66 9.37 -4.68 -5.59
C ARG A 66 8.64 -3.81 -4.56
N PRO A 67 9.07 -2.58 -4.30
CA PRO A 67 8.56 -1.81 -3.18
C PRO A 67 7.09 -1.45 -3.37
N PHE A 68 6.32 -1.55 -2.30
CA PHE A 68 4.93 -1.09 -2.20
C PHE A 68 4.82 -0.28 -0.90
N ILE A 69 5.02 1.03 -1.01
CA ILE A 69 5.01 1.95 0.13
C ILE A 69 3.65 2.63 0.19
N VAL A 70 3.07 2.71 1.38
CA VAL A 70 1.77 3.35 1.63
C VAL A 70 1.98 4.48 2.62
N THR A 71 1.42 5.66 2.33
CA THR A 71 1.41 6.83 3.23
C THR A 71 0.00 7.39 3.31
N GLY A 72 -0.43 7.88 4.48
CA GLY A 72 -1.75 8.47 4.72
C GLY A 72 -1.69 9.95 5.09
N GLY A 73 -2.38 10.31 6.17
CA GLY A 73 -2.49 11.68 6.69
C GLY A 73 -1.18 12.24 7.29
N GLU A 74 -0.22 11.36 7.58
CA GLU A 74 1.11 11.67 8.12
C GLU A 74 2.10 12.19 7.07
N LEU A 75 1.73 12.18 5.78
CA LEU A 75 2.59 12.68 4.72
C LEU A 75 2.79 14.20 4.82
N THR A 76 4.05 14.61 4.92
CA THR A 76 4.49 16.02 4.89
C THR A 76 5.29 16.31 3.62
N LEU A 77 5.44 17.59 3.25
CA LEU A 77 6.33 17.99 2.15
C LEU A 77 7.78 17.65 2.44
N GLU A 78 8.20 17.80 3.69
CA GLU A 78 9.56 17.46 4.14
C GLU A 78 9.88 15.98 3.92
N GLY A 79 8.90 15.08 4.11
CA GLY A 79 9.05 13.66 3.79
C GLY A 79 9.21 13.35 2.29
N LEU A 80 9.05 14.34 1.41
CA LEU A 80 9.33 14.24 -0.03
C LEU A 80 10.72 14.75 -0.39
N ASP A 81 11.49 15.26 0.55
CA ASP A 81 12.87 15.71 0.36
C ASP A 81 13.84 14.88 1.23
N LEU A 82 15.14 15.13 1.07
CA LEU A 82 16.17 14.43 1.85
C LEU A 82 16.17 14.94 3.29
N VAL A 83 15.93 14.04 4.24
CA VAL A 83 15.96 14.36 5.67
C VAL A 83 17.33 14.01 6.23
N TYR A 84 18.04 15.00 6.76
CA TYR A 84 19.36 14.79 7.35
C TYR A 84 19.26 14.39 8.82
N ASP A 85 19.92 13.29 9.20
CA ASP A 85 20.09 12.88 10.60
C ASP A 85 21.37 13.50 11.16
N ASP A 86 21.23 14.50 12.03
CA ASP A 86 22.35 15.20 12.66
C ASP A 86 23.14 14.34 13.66
N VAL A 87 22.59 13.24 14.16
CA VAL A 87 23.28 12.36 15.11
C VAL A 87 24.12 11.34 14.36
N HIS A 88 23.51 10.66 13.39
CA HIS A 88 24.17 9.59 12.63
C HIS A 88 24.88 10.08 11.37
N LYS A 89 24.71 11.36 11.01
CA LYS A 89 25.41 12.05 9.92
C LYS A 89 25.18 11.44 8.53
N PHE A 90 23.94 11.03 8.24
CA PHE A 90 23.51 10.58 6.92
C PHE A 90 22.12 11.13 6.58
N TYR A 91 21.73 11.03 5.30
CA TYR A 91 20.39 11.37 4.84
C TYR A 91 19.49 10.15 4.74
N GLU A 92 18.23 10.28 5.13
CA GLU A 92 17.18 9.35 4.75
C GLU A 92 16.59 9.76 3.39
N ALA A 93 16.46 8.80 2.48
CA ALA A 93 15.82 9.00 1.19
C ALA A 93 14.30 9.24 1.35
N PRO A 94 13.69 10.09 0.51
CA PRO A 94 12.26 10.31 0.56
C PRO A 94 11.46 9.12 0.00
N PHE A 95 10.16 9.07 0.28
CA PHE A 95 9.31 7.93 -0.04
C PHE A 95 9.32 7.55 -1.53
N GLN A 96 9.33 8.51 -2.45
CA GLN A 96 9.38 8.24 -3.88
C GLN A 96 10.67 7.53 -4.32
N VAL A 97 11.80 7.82 -3.67
CA VAL A 97 13.09 7.17 -3.98
C VAL A 97 13.11 5.76 -3.42
N LYS A 98 12.58 5.57 -2.21
CA LYS A 98 12.42 4.25 -1.60
C LYS A 98 11.44 3.38 -2.41
N ALA A 99 10.39 3.97 -2.96
CA ALA A 99 9.39 3.30 -3.79
C ALA A 99 9.81 3.14 -5.27
N ASN A 100 11.02 3.56 -5.64
CA ASN A 100 11.47 3.54 -7.03
C ASN A 100 11.49 2.11 -7.61
N GLY A 101 10.99 1.93 -8.82
CA GLY A 101 10.71 0.63 -9.44
C GLY A 101 9.48 -0.08 -8.87
N GLY A 102 8.67 0.58 -8.05
CA GLY A 102 7.48 0.00 -7.43
C GLY A 102 6.31 0.98 -7.38
N ILE A 103 5.57 0.95 -6.28
CA ILE A 103 4.40 1.80 -6.06
C ILE A 103 4.56 2.62 -4.80
N LEU A 104 4.16 3.88 -4.90
CA LEU A 104 3.86 4.75 -3.78
C LEU A 104 2.35 5.04 -3.75
N LEU A 105 1.64 4.48 -2.77
CA LEU A 105 0.21 4.71 -2.56
C LEU A 105 0.00 5.79 -1.50
N ILE A 106 -0.61 6.90 -1.90
CA ILE A 106 -1.06 7.95 -0.99
C ILE A 106 -2.54 7.72 -0.70
N ASP A 107 -2.84 7.24 0.50
CA ASP A 107 -4.21 6.99 0.96
C ASP A 107 -4.81 8.23 1.62
N ASP A 108 -6.15 8.31 1.65
CA ASP A 108 -6.90 9.46 2.15
C ASP A 108 -6.39 10.82 1.60
N PHE A 109 -6.03 10.85 0.32
CA PHE A 109 -5.52 12.04 -0.35
C PHE A 109 -6.55 13.19 -0.26
N GLY A 110 -6.11 14.36 0.21
CA GLY A 110 -6.99 15.47 0.58
C GLY A 110 -7.22 15.65 2.07
N ARG A 111 -6.81 14.69 2.90
CA ARG A 111 -6.92 14.77 4.37
C ARG A 111 -5.58 14.95 5.08
N GLN A 112 -4.51 15.20 4.32
CA GLN A 112 -3.19 15.51 4.86
C GLN A 112 -3.15 16.92 5.46
N GLN A 113 -2.18 17.17 6.33
CA GLN A 113 -1.86 18.52 6.80
C GLN A 113 -1.40 19.43 5.66
N VAL A 114 -0.73 18.85 4.65
CA VAL A 114 -0.30 19.54 3.44
C VAL A 114 -1.45 19.61 2.44
N ARG A 115 -1.56 20.74 1.73
CA ARG A 115 -2.57 20.90 0.68
C ARG A 115 -2.27 19.94 -0.49
N PRO A 116 -3.27 19.24 -1.05
CA PRO A 116 -3.11 18.35 -2.20
C PRO A 116 -2.37 18.97 -3.39
N ARG A 117 -2.62 20.26 -3.64
CA ARG A 117 -1.97 21.03 -4.68
C ARG A 117 -0.45 21.09 -4.51
N ASP A 118 0.04 21.23 -3.29
CA ASP A 118 1.47 21.36 -3.02
C ASP A 118 2.20 20.02 -3.25
N LEU A 119 1.57 18.91 -2.86
CA LEU A 119 2.06 17.55 -3.15
C LEU A 119 2.11 17.29 -4.67
N LEU A 120 1.06 17.67 -5.40
CA LEU A 120 1.03 17.50 -6.85
C LEU A 120 2.05 18.39 -7.55
N ASN A 121 2.21 19.65 -7.10
CA ASN A 121 3.26 20.55 -7.60
C ASN A 121 4.66 19.95 -7.46
N ARG A 122 4.95 19.31 -6.32
CA ARG A 122 6.24 18.66 -6.06
C ARG A 122 6.55 17.53 -7.05
N TRP A 123 5.53 16.85 -7.57
CA TRP A 123 5.68 15.72 -8.48
C TRP A 123 5.34 15.99 -9.95
N ILE A 124 4.86 17.19 -10.32
CA ILE A 124 4.63 17.56 -11.72
C ILE A 124 5.86 17.24 -12.58
N VAL A 125 7.01 17.79 -12.21
CA VAL A 125 8.24 17.67 -13.01
C VAL A 125 8.77 16.23 -12.98
N PRO A 126 8.86 15.54 -11.82
CA PRO A 126 9.25 14.13 -11.78
C PRO A 126 8.35 13.19 -12.60
N LEU A 127 7.03 13.40 -12.59
CA LEU A 127 6.09 12.58 -13.36
C LEU A 127 6.24 12.81 -14.87
N GLU A 128 6.54 14.04 -15.29
CA GLU A 128 6.72 14.39 -16.71
C GLU A 128 8.07 13.93 -17.25
N ASN A 129 9.16 14.17 -16.51
CA ASN A 129 10.54 13.95 -16.97
C ASN A 129 11.14 12.61 -16.54
N ARG A 130 10.46 11.85 -15.68
CA ARG A 130 10.98 10.59 -15.08
C ARG A 130 12.27 10.78 -14.27
N VAL A 131 12.54 11.98 -13.79
CA VAL A 131 13.69 12.34 -12.95
C VAL A 131 13.23 13.26 -11.82
N ASP A 132 13.62 12.94 -10.59
CA ASP A 132 13.42 13.79 -9.42
C ASP A 132 14.72 14.50 -9.04
N PHE A 133 14.58 15.71 -8.52
CA PHE A 133 15.69 16.55 -8.10
C PHE A 133 15.64 16.71 -6.59
N LEU A 134 16.62 16.15 -5.89
CA LEU A 134 16.75 16.28 -4.45
C LEU A 134 17.85 17.27 -4.11
N THR A 135 17.69 18.00 -3.02
CA THR A 135 18.65 19.02 -2.59
C THR A 135 19.25 18.61 -1.25
N LEU A 136 20.59 18.60 -1.20
CA LEU A 136 21.35 18.40 0.04
C LEU A 136 21.35 19.71 0.87
N HIS A 137 21.74 19.64 2.14
CA HIS A 137 21.76 20.79 3.06
C HIS A 137 22.78 21.84 2.62
N ASN A 138 23.80 21.42 1.85
CA ASN A 138 24.79 22.30 1.25
C ASN A 138 24.29 22.98 -0.04
N GLY A 139 23.02 22.80 -0.41
CA GLY A 139 22.37 23.36 -1.60
C GLY A 139 22.65 22.60 -2.90
N ARG A 140 23.47 21.55 -2.87
CA ARG A 140 23.78 20.76 -4.06
C ARG A 140 22.57 19.92 -4.47
N LYS A 141 22.26 19.93 -5.77
CA LYS A 141 21.18 19.14 -6.35
C LYS A 141 21.70 17.80 -6.86
N VAL A 142 20.89 16.76 -6.68
CA VAL A 142 21.09 15.44 -7.27
C VAL A 142 19.87 15.05 -8.10
N GLU A 143 20.13 14.48 -9.26
CA GLU A 143 19.14 13.83 -10.09
C GLU A 143 19.04 12.36 -9.71
N VAL A 144 17.82 11.90 -9.42
CA VAL A 144 17.52 10.50 -9.16
C VAL A 144 16.43 10.02 -10.12
N PRO A 145 16.49 8.77 -10.61
CA PRO A 145 15.42 8.24 -11.44
C PRO A 145 14.07 8.24 -10.71
N PHE A 146 13.02 8.63 -11.43
CA PHE A 146 11.64 8.62 -10.92
C PHE A 146 10.80 7.60 -11.70
N ASP A 147 11.07 6.33 -11.42
CA ASP A 147 10.37 5.16 -11.97
C ASP A 147 9.44 4.55 -10.91
N VAL A 148 8.64 5.40 -10.26
CA VAL A 148 7.63 5.00 -9.28
C VAL A 148 6.23 5.20 -9.87
N LEU A 149 5.35 4.22 -9.66
CA LEU A 149 3.93 4.40 -9.92
C LEU A 149 3.27 5.04 -8.69
N ILE A 150 2.96 6.33 -8.79
CA ILE A 150 2.19 7.01 -7.73
C ILE A 150 0.70 6.70 -7.90
N VAL A 151 0.06 6.27 -6.82
CA VAL A 151 -1.38 6.03 -6.76
C VAL A 151 -1.98 6.91 -5.67
N PHE A 152 -3.01 7.68 -6.01
CA PHE A 152 -3.79 8.45 -5.04
C PHE A 152 -5.11 7.75 -4.77
N SER A 153 -5.46 7.59 -3.51
CA SER A 153 -6.74 7.05 -3.05
C SER A 153 -7.44 8.12 -2.21
N THR A 154 -8.73 8.35 -2.46
CA THR A 154 -9.49 9.39 -1.78
C THR A 154 -10.98 9.10 -1.79
N ASN A 155 -11.65 9.50 -0.72
CA ASN A 155 -13.11 9.51 -0.62
C ASN A 155 -13.70 10.89 -0.95
N LEU A 156 -12.87 11.89 -1.24
CA LEU A 156 -13.30 13.23 -1.61
C LEU A 156 -13.55 13.33 -3.12
N PRO A 157 -14.56 14.09 -3.56
CA PRO A 157 -14.75 14.38 -4.98
C PRO A 157 -13.49 15.01 -5.58
N PRO A 158 -13.04 14.60 -6.78
CA PRO A 158 -11.81 15.12 -7.40
C PRO A 158 -11.76 16.65 -7.53
N LYS A 159 -12.91 17.29 -7.74
CA LYS A 159 -13.07 18.74 -7.82
C LYS A 159 -12.75 19.49 -6.52
N ASP A 160 -12.83 18.80 -5.37
CA ASP A 160 -12.56 19.38 -4.06
C ASP A 160 -11.07 19.27 -3.70
N LEU A 161 -10.30 18.49 -4.46
CA LEU A 161 -8.86 18.29 -4.26
C LEU A 161 -8.02 19.31 -5.01
N VAL A 162 -8.31 19.51 -6.30
CA VAL A 162 -7.54 20.39 -7.21
C VAL A 162 -8.37 20.87 -8.39
N ASP A 163 -7.85 21.89 -9.10
CA ASP A 163 -8.47 22.42 -10.31
C ASP A 163 -8.43 21.43 -11.51
N GLU A 164 -9.19 21.76 -12.54
CA GLU A 164 -9.31 20.95 -13.76
C GLU A 164 -7.96 20.80 -14.49
N ALA A 165 -7.08 21.81 -14.44
CA ALA A 165 -5.78 21.76 -15.11
C ALA A 165 -4.87 20.68 -14.48
N PHE A 166 -4.90 20.52 -13.17
CA PHE A 166 -4.23 19.41 -12.48
C PHE A 166 -4.88 18.06 -12.77
N LEU A 167 -6.21 18.00 -12.75
CA LEU A 167 -6.92 16.75 -13.05
C LEU A 167 -6.60 16.24 -14.47
N ARG A 168 -6.30 17.11 -15.44
CA ARG A 168 -5.86 16.71 -16.78
C ARG A 168 -4.50 16.00 -16.78
N ARG A 169 -3.63 16.27 -15.80
CA ARG A 169 -2.32 15.59 -15.66
C ARG A 169 -2.43 14.20 -15.03
N LEU A 170 -3.49 13.97 -14.25
CA LEU A 170 -3.83 12.64 -13.73
C LEU A 170 -4.58 11.84 -14.79
N ARG A 171 -3.84 11.10 -15.63
CA ARG A 171 -4.39 10.36 -16.78
C ARG A 171 -5.49 9.38 -16.40
N HIS A 172 -5.28 8.59 -15.35
CA HIS A 172 -6.20 7.53 -14.94
C HIS A 172 -6.97 7.96 -13.70
N LYS A 173 -8.30 7.84 -13.77
CA LYS A 173 -9.22 8.06 -12.66
C LYS A 173 -10.16 6.87 -12.65
N ILE A 174 -10.11 6.09 -11.59
CA ILE A 174 -10.89 4.86 -11.45
C ILE A 174 -11.85 5.10 -10.29
N GLU A 175 -13.13 5.19 -10.61
CA GLU A 175 -14.18 5.25 -9.60
C GLU A 175 -14.49 3.83 -9.12
N ILE A 176 -14.51 3.65 -7.79
CA ILE A 176 -14.93 2.41 -7.16
C ILE A 176 -16.32 2.65 -6.59
N GLY A 177 -17.33 2.18 -7.31
CA GLY A 177 -18.74 2.29 -6.92
C GLY A 177 -19.16 1.25 -5.87
N ASP A 178 -20.43 1.34 -5.49
CA ASP A 178 -21.08 0.34 -4.64
C ASP A 178 -21.25 -0.98 -5.43
N PRO A 179 -20.91 -2.13 -4.86
CA PRO A 179 -21.04 -3.41 -5.55
C PRO A 179 -22.50 -3.79 -5.75
N SER A 180 -22.78 -4.49 -6.85
CA SER A 180 -24.03 -5.23 -7.03
C SER A 180 -24.17 -6.34 -5.98
N TYR A 181 -25.38 -6.90 -5.82
CA TYR A 181 -25.58 -8.03 -4.90
C TYR A 181 -24.74 -9.27 -5.24
N GLU A 182 -24.48 -9.51 -6.52
CA GLU A 182 -23.65 -10.63 -6.97
C GLU A 182 -22.18 -10.40 -6.64
N GLU A 183 -21.65 -9.21 -6.94
CA GLU A 183 -20.30 -8.82 -6.56
C GLU A 183 -20.13 -8.82 -5.04
N TYR A 184 -21.11 -8.29 -4.30
CA TYR A 184 -21.10 -8.26 -2.84
C TYR A 184 -21.04 -9.68 -2.26
N ARG A 185 -21.82 -10.62 -2.82
CA ARG A 185 -21.75 -12.04 -2.46
C ARG A 185 -20.35 -12.62 -2.69
N GLU A 186 -19.78 -12.37 -3.86
CA GLU A 186 -18.44 -12.88 -4.21
C GLU A 186 -17.36 -12.29 -3.30
N ILE A 187 -17.43 -10.98 -3.01
CA ILE A 187 -16.53 -10.32 -2.04
C ILE A 187 -16.68 -11.00 -0.67
N PHE A 188 -17.91 -11.22 -0.20
CA PHE A 188 -18.16 -11.85 1.09
C PHE A 188 -17.58 -13.26 1.18
N LYS A 189 -17.77 -14.08 0.13
CA LYS A 189 -17.19 -15.44 0.06
C LYS A 189 -15.67 -15.40 0.20
N ARG A 190 -14.99 -14.56 -0.59
CA ARG A 190 -13.53 -14.43 -0.55
C ARG A 190 -13.01 -13.93 0.79
N VAL A 191 -13.70 -12.95 1.37
CA VAL A 191 -13.33 -12.37 2.68
C VAL A 191 -13.53 -13.39 3.79
N ALA A 192 -14.68 -14.05 3.85
CA ALA A 192 -14.98 -15.08 4.85
C ALA A 192 -13.97 -16.23 4.77
N GLN A 193 -13.65 -16.70 3.57
CA GLN A 193 -12.63 -17.72 3.36
C GLN A 193 -11.24 -17.26 3.83
N GLY A 194 -10.81 -16.05 3.44
CA GLY A 194 -9.52 -15.50 3.85
C GLY A 194 -9.39 -15.30 5.36
N LYS A 195 -10.51 -15.04 6.05
CA LYS A 195 -10.59 -14.85 7.50
C LYS A 195 -10.98 -16.11 8.28
N LYS A 196 -11.19 -17.23 7.60
CA LYS A 196 -11.64 -18.51 8.19
C LYS A 196 -12.98 -18.39 8.94
N VAL A 197 -13.88 -17.52 8.46
CA VAL A 197 -15.28 -17.46 8.92
C VAL A 197 -16.10 -18.42 8.06
N GLU A 198 -16.91 -19.29 8.67
CA GLU A 198 -17.75 -20.21 7.93
C GLU A 198 -18.86 -19.45 7.18
N TYR A 199 -18.74 -19.44 5.85
CA TYR A 199 -19.66 -18.75 4.96
C TYR A 199 -20.99 -19.52 4.80
N SER A 200 -22.11 -18.79 4.78
CA SER A 200 -23.44 -19.34 4.50
C SER A 200 -24.22 -18.43 3.54
N ASP A 201 -24.68 -18.97 2.41
CA ASP A 201 -25.55 -18.23 1.48
C ASP A 201 -26.89 -17.83 2.14
N GLN A 202 -27.41 -18.67 3.04
CA GLN A 202 -28.60 -18.35 3.84
C GLN A 202 -28.32 -17.23 4.85
N GLY A 203 -27.15 -17.25 5.50
CA GLY A 203 -26.70 -16.19 6.40
C GLY A 203 -26.54 -14.86 5.66
N LEU A 204 -25.92 -14.87 4.48
CA LEU A 204 -25.78 -13.67 3.66
C LEU A 204 -27.15 -13.13 3.22
N ALA A 205 -28.06 -13.99 2.76
CA ALA A 205 -29.41 -13.57 2.39
C ALA A 205 -30.15 -12.91 3.56
N TYR A 206 -30.03 -13.46 4.76
CA TYR A 206 -30.56 -12.86 5.98
C TYR A 206 -29.94 -11.49 6.27
N LEU A 207 -28.60 -11.38 6.22
CA LEU A 207 -27.89 -10.11 6.43
C LEU A 207 -28.38 -9.05 5.43
N LEU A 208 -28.45 -9.38 4.14
CA LEU A 208 -28.91 -8.45 3.10
C LEU A 208 -30.36 -8.00 3.35
N GLN A 209 -31.26 -8.92 3.68
CA GLN A 209 -32.66 -8.59 3.91
C GLN A 209 -32.84 -7.69 5.15
N GLU A 210 -32.31 -8.11 6.30
CA GLU A 210 -32.55 -7.42 7.57
C GLU A 210 -31.72 -6.14 7.71
N TRP A 211 -30.44 -6.19 7.35
CA TRP A 211 -29.49 -5.11 7.66
C TRP A 211 -29.25 -4.14 6.51
N TYR A 212 -29.59 -4.51 5.27
CA TYR A 212 -29.46 -3.62 4.12
C TYR A 212 -30.80 -3.17 3.56
N ILE A 213 -31.63 -4.09 3.07
CA ILE A 213 -32.86 -3.76 2.34
C ILE A 213 -33.88 -3.06 3.27
N LYS A 214 -34.21 -3.66 4.42
CA LYS A 214 -35.18 -3.07 5.37
C LYS A 214 -34.73 -1.72 5.94
N ARG A 215 -33.42 -1.50 6.03
CA ARG A 215 -32.82 -0.28 6.59
C ARG A 215 -32.38 0.72 5.53
N ASN A 216 -32.67 0.45 4.25
CA ASN A 216 -32.28 1.26 3.11
C ASN A 216 -30.79 1.63 3.08
N ARG A 217 -29.91 0.68 3.42
CA ARG A 217 -28.45 0.88 3.46
C ARG A 217 -27.81 0.46 2.14
N LYS A 218 -26.87 1.29 1.66
CA LYS A 218 -26.07 0.98 0.47
C LYS A 218 -25.04 -0.10 0.77
N LEU A 219 -24.78 -0.98 -0.20
CA LEU A 219 -23.70 -1.96 -0.13
C LEU A 219 -22.37 -1.23 -0.29
N ARG A 220 -21.37 -1.55 0.54
CA ARG A 220 -19.99 -1.09 0.35
C ARG A 220 -19.08 -2.30 0.27
N ALA A 221 -18.09 -2.25 -0.62
CA ALA A 221 -17.11 -3.34 -0.76
C ALA A 221 -16.26 -3.58 0.51
N SER A 222 -16.20 -2.60 1.43
CA SER A 222 -15.55 -2.74 2.74
C SER A 222 -16.37 -3.57 3.74
N HIS A 223 -17.70 -3.48 3.72
CA HIS A 223 -18.54 -4.05 4.76
C HIS A 223 -18.31 -5.55 5.02
N PRO A 224 -18.10 -6.43 4.02
CA PRO A 224 -17.82 -7.84 4.30
C PRO A 224 -16.59 -8.04 5.16
N ARG A 225 -15.54 -7.22 4.95
CA ARG A 225 -14.32 -7.27 5.77
C ARG A 225 -14.67 -6.92 7.21
N ASP A 226 -15.30 -5.77 7.41
CA ASP A 226 -15.53 -5.23 8.74
C ASP A 226 -16.53 -6.10 9.52
N LEU A 227 -17.57 -6.60 8.87
CA LEU A 227 -18.52 -7.54 9.48
C LEU A 227 -17.85 -8.86 9.85
N CYS A 228 -16.96 -9.39 9.02
CA CYS A 228 -16.19 -10.59 9.40
C CYS A 228 -15.21 -10.32 10.55
N ASP A 229 -14.61 -9.12 10.64
CA ASP A 229 -13.80 -8.75 11.82
C ASP A 229 -14.65 -8.75 13.08
N GLN A 230 -15.84 -8.15 13.05
CA GLN A 230 -16.78 -8.19 14.18
C GLN A 230 -17.16 -9.62 14.56
N ILE A 231 -17.45 -10.49 13.60
CA ILE A 231 -17.73 -11.91 13.87
C ILE A 231 -16.55 -12.57 14.59
N LEU A 232 -15.31 -12.34 14.12
CA LEU A 232 -14.11 -12.91 14.74
C LEU A 232 -13.92 -12.41 16.17
N ASP A 233 -14.06 -11.11 16.40
CA ASP A 233 -13.91 -10.49 17.72
C ASP A 233 -14.94 -11.06 18.72
N ILE A 234 -16.21 -11.13 18.30
CA ILE A 234 -17.30 -11.68 19.11
C ILE A 234 -17.10 -13.17 19.37
N SER A 235 -16.73 -13.95 18.35
CA SER A 235 -16.45 -15.37 18.47
C SER A 235 -15.27 -15.65 19.40
N GLY A 236 -14.21 -14.86 19.30
CA GLY A 236 -13.04 -14.93 20.19
C GLY A 236 -13.42 -14.65 21.65
N TYR A 237 -14.24 -13.62 21.89
CA TYR A 237 -14.72 -13.28 23.23
C TYR A 237 -15.61 -14.38 23.84
N LEU A 238 -16.50 -14.98 23.05
CA LEU A 238 -17.45 -16.00 23.51
C LEU A 238 -16.87 -17.42 23.49
N ALA A 239 -15.64 -17.60 23.00
CA ALA A 239 -15.00 -18.88 22.76
C ALA A 239 -15.83 -19.84 21.90
N VAL A 240 -16.48 -19.32 20.85
CA VAL A 240 -17.27 -20.10 19.88
C VAL A 240 -16.66 -20.03 18.47
N PRO A 241 -16.92 -21.00 17.59
CA PRO A 241 -16.45 -20.94 16.21
C PRO A 241 -17.02 -19.72 15.44
N PRO A 242 -16.22 -19.07 14.57
CA PRO A 242 -16.67 -17.96 13.74
C PRO A 242 -17.51 -18.45 12.57
N THR A 243 -18.82 -18.20 12.63
CA THR A 243 -19.80 -18.66 11.63
C THR A 243 -20.76 -17.55 11.24
N MET A 244 -21.28 -17.58 10.01
CA MET A 244 -22.35 -16.68 9.55
C MET A 244 -23.74 -17.12 10.04
N SER A 245 -23.89 -17.38 11.34
CA SER A 245 -25.19 -17.63 11.96
C SER A 245 -25.99 -16.32 12.11
N ARG A 246 -27.32 -16.40 12.19
CA ARG A 246 -28.17 -15.21 12.36
C ARG A 246 -27.79 -14.40 13.59
N GLU A 247 -27.50 -15.07 14.69
CA GLU A 247 -27.10 -14.44 15.94
C GLU A 247 -25.78 -13.69 15.82
N MET A 248 -24.77 -14.31 15.20
CA MET A 248 -23.46 -13.66 14.98
C MET A 248 -23.59 -12.47 14.03
N LEU A 249 -24.36 -12.63 12.95
CA LEU A 249 -24.61 -11.54 12.00
C LEU A 249 -25.33 -10.37 12.65
N ASP A 250 -26.33 -10.61 13.50
CA ASP A 250 -27.02 -9.56 14.23
C ASP A 250 -26.10 -8.84 15.21
N ARG A 251 -25.27 -9.56 15.97
CA ARG A 251 -24.32 -8.96 16.90
C ARG A 251 -23.27 -8.13 16.16
N ALA A 252 -22.69 -8.68 15.09
CA ALA A 252 -21.71 -8.02 14.25
C ALA A 252 -22.28 -6.76 13.58
N ALA A 253 -23.48 -6.86 13.00
CA ALA A 253 -24.12 -5.75 12.33
C ALA A 253 -24.61 -4.66 13.29
N LYS A 254 -25.07 -5.02 14.50
CA LYS A 254 -25.37 -4.04 15.58
C LYS A 254 -24.13 -3.28 16.03
N ALA A 255 -23.01 -3.98 16.20
CA ALA A 255 -21.76 -3.37 16.62
C ALA A 255 -21.17 -2.46 15.54
N TYR A 256 -21.26 -2.87 14.27
CA TYR A 256 -20.68 -2.13 13.16
C TYR A 256 -21.54 -0.95 12.69
N PHE A 257 -22.83 -1.19 12.43
CA PHE A 257 -23.73 -0.16 11.91
C PHE A 257 -24.36 0.64 13.05
N VAL A 258 -23.51 1.35 13.78
CA VAL A 258 -23.95 2.31 14.80
C VAL A 258 -24.72 3.43 14.10
N ASP A 259 -25.96 3.67 14.54
CA ASP A 259 -26.71 4.86 14.14
C ASP A 259 -26.15 6.02 15.00
N ILE A 260 -25.34 6.90 14.39
CA ILE A 260 -24.89 8.17 14.96
C ILE A 260 -25.83 9.28 14.49
#